data_AF-A0A951EU80-F1
#
_entry.id   AF-A0A951EU80-F1
#
_cell.length_a   1.000
_cell.length_b   1.000
_cell.length_c   1.000
_cell.angle_alpha   90.00
_cell.angle_beta   90.00
_cell.angle_gamma   90.00
#
_symmetry.space_group_name_H-M   'P 1'
#
loop_
_entity.id
_entity.type
_entity.pdbx_description
1 polymer ?
#
loop_
_entity_poly.entity_id
_entity_poly.type
_entity_poly.pdbx_seq_one_letter_code
_entity_poly.pdbx_strand_id
1 'polypeptide(L)'
;MKGKLLGGAFLAISSVLAACGGGGYSYGYVSYGPPPPVAVGVVGVAPGPGYIWISGYHVWQGGRYVWVPGRWERPPRPAARWVAPQWRQEGRGWRFHEGHWR
;
A
#
# COMPACT_ATOMS: atom_id res chain seq x y z
N MET A 1 -2.19 -25.52 61.24
CA MET A 1 -1.80 -24.14 60.92
C MET A 1 -2.30 -23.87 59.49
N LYS A 2 -3.41 -23.14 59.31
CA LYS A 2 -3.50 -21.78 58.72
C LYS A 2 -2.93 -21.74 57.27
N GLY A 3 -3.62 -21.39 56.17
CA GLY A 3 -4.95 -20.85 55.82
C GLY A 3 -5.21 -21.11 54.30
N LYS A 4 -6.43 -21.23 53.77
CA LYS A 4 -7.46 -20.22 53.42
C LYS A 4 -7.17 -19.36 52.14
N LEU A 5 -8.11 -19.48 51.18
CA LEU A 5 -8.62 -18.47 50.21
C LEU A 5 -7.85 -18.32 48.87
N LEU A 6 -8.43 -18.72 47.72
CA LEU A 6 -9.36 -17.98 46.82
C LEU A 6 -8.65 -16.99 45.87
N GLY A 7 -8.96 -17.11 44.58
CA GLY A 7 -9.20 -15.94 43.73
C GLY A 7 -8.17 -15.67 42.63
N GLY A 8 -8.55 -16.02 41.39
CA GLY A 8 -8.59 -15.12 40.24
C GLY A 8 -7.32 -14.36 39.83
N ALA A 9 -6.82 -14.67 38.62
CA ALA A 9 -6.88 -13.75 37.48
C ALA A 9 -6.07 -14.34 36.33
N PHE A 10 -6.77 -14.77 35.28
CA PHE A 10 -6.20 -14.96 33.95
C PHE A 10 -5.74 -13.58 33.44
N LEU A 11 -4.47 -13.24 33.63
CA LEU A 11 -3.88 -12.10 32.93
C LEU A 11 -3.47 -12.57 31.53
N ALA A 12 -4.42 -12.49 30.61
CA ALA A 12 -4.18 -12.58 29.18
C ALA A 12 -3.26 -11.41 28.76
N ILE A 13 -1.99 -11.69 28.50
CA ILE A 13 -1.10 -10.74 27.83
C ILE A 13 -1.44 -10.83 26.34
N SER A 14 -2.50 -10.11 25.94
CA SER A 14 -2.81 -9.86 24.53
C SER A 14 -1.74 -8.94 23.96
N SER A 15 -0.69 -9.53 23.41
CA SER A 15 0.28 -8.80 22.59
C SER A 15 -0.33 -8.57 21.22
N VAL A 16 -1.16 -7.53 21.08
CA VAL A 16 -1.64 -7.06 19.78
C VAL A 16 -0.54 -6.23 19.14
N LEU A 17 0.47 -6.89 18.59
CA LEU A 17 1.31 -6.28 17.56
C LEU A 17 0.60 -6.47 16.22
N ALA A 18 -0.43 -5.66 15.98
CA ALA A 18 -0.91 -5.41 14.64
C ALA A 18 0.17 -4.59 13.91
N ALA A 19 1.25 -5.26 13.51
CA ALA A 19 2.20 -4.74 12.55
C ALA A 19 1.54 -4.75 11.17
N CYS A 20 0.60 -3.83 10.96
CA CYS A 20 0.31 -3.33 9.61
C CYS A 20 1.47 -2.42 9.18
N GLY A 21 2.70 -2.96 9.23
CA GLY A 21 3.86 -2.35 8.60
C GLY A 21 3.75 -2.65 7.12
N GLY A 22 3.29 -1.67 6.34
CA GLY A 22 3.28 -1.77 4.89
C GLY A 22 4.63 -2.25 4.41
N GLY A 23 4.66 -3.38 3.71
CA GLY A 23 5.86 -3.84 3.03
C GLY A 23 6.29 -2.73 2.09
N GLY A 24 7.36 -2.02 2.43
CA GLY A 24 7.83 -0.87 1.66
C GLY A 24 8.20 -1.33 0.26
N TYR A 25 7.42 -0.89 -0.73
CA TYR A 25 7.83 -1.02 -2.12
C TYR A 25 9.06 -0.13 -2.33
N SER A 26 10.16 -0.72 -2.80
CA SER A 26 11.33 0.07 -3.19
C SER A 26 11.04 0.70 -4.55
N TYR A 27 11.13 2.03 -4.63
CA TYR A 27 10.95 2.77 -5.87
C TYR A 27 12.32 3.12 -6.42
N GLY A 28 12.80 2.33 -7.40
CA GLY A 28 14.19 2.36 -7.87
C GLY A 28 14.38 2.82 -9.32
N TYR A 29 15.63 3.11 -9.66
CA TYR A 29 16.10 3.20 -11.04
C TYR A 29 16.28 1.81 -11.65
N VAL A 30 15.85 1.64 -12.89
CA VAL A 30 16.00 0.39 -13.63
C VAL A 30 16.51 0.63 -15.04
N SER A 31 17.38 -0.26 -15.52
CA SER A 31 17.88 -0.22 -16.92
C SER A 31 16.92 -0.89 -17.90
N TYR A 32 15.92 -1.63 -17.41
CA TYR A 32 14.90 -2.29 -18.24
C TYR A 32 13.70 -1.36 -18.45
N GLY A 33 13.07 -1.42 -19.63
CA GLY A 33 11.92 -0.57 -20.00
C GLY A 33 10.72 -0.69 -19.06
N PRO A 34 9.76 0.26 -19.12
CA PRO A 34 8.61 0.28 -18.20
C PRO A 34 7.83 -1.03 -18.28
N PRO A 35 7.15 -1.42 -17.19
CA PRO A 35 6.38 -2.65 -17.15
C PRO A 35 5.28 -2.63 -18.24
N PRO A 36 4.86 -3.80 -18.75
CA PRO A 36 3.75 -3.89 -19.70
C PRO A 36 2.51 -3.15 -19.17
N PRO A 37 1.74 -2.49 -20.06
CA PRO A 37 0.45 -1.91 -19.69
C PRO A 37 -0.45 -2.99 -19.11
N VAL A 38 -1.07 -2.70 -17.98
CA VAL A 38 -1.98 -3.61 -17.30
C VAL A 38 -3.38 -3.12 -17.57
N ALA A 39 -4.26 -4.04 -17.98
CA ALA A 39 -5.69 -3.76 -17.99
C ALA A 39 -6.09 -3.41 -16.57
N VAL A 40 -6.69 -2.24 -16.36
CA VAL A 40 -7.30 -1.85 -15.10
C VAL A 40 -8.23 -2.98 -14.66
N GLY A 41 -7.88 -3.68 -13.57
CA GLY A 41 -8.67 -4.80 -13.07
C GLY A 41 -10.10 -4.38 -12.71
N VAL A 42 -10.97 -5.36 -12.49
CA VAL A 42 -12.36 -5.12 -12.07
C VAL A 42 -12.37 -4.24 -10.81
N VAL A 43 -12.94 -3.05 -10.93
CA VAL A 43 -13.10 -2.11 -9.82
C VAL A 43 -14.30 -2.58 -8.99
N GLY A 44 -14.07 -2.92 -7.72
CA GLY A 44 -15.14 -3.29 -6.79
C GLY A 44 -16.03 -2.11 -6.40
N VAL A 45 -17.05 -2.35 -5.59
CA VAL A 45 -17.93 -1.27 -5.09
C VAL A 45 -17.15 -0.32 -4.17
N ALA A 46 -17.38 0.98 -4.33
CA ALA A 46 -16.77 1.99 -3.46
C ALA A 46 -17.23 1.80 -1.99
N PRO A 47 -16.34 1.90 -0.99
CA PRO A 47 -16.72 1.76 0.42
C PRO A 47 -17.71 2.81 0.93
N GLY A 48 -17.83 3.95 0.24
CA GLY A 48 -18.78 5.00 0.57
C GLY A 48 -18.55 6.29 -0.24
N PRO A 49 -19.28 7.37 0.10
CA PRO A 49 -19.11 8.66 -0.55
C PRO A 49 -17.70 9.22 -0.39
N GLY A 50 -17.18 9.86 -1.45
CA GLY A 50 -15.89 10.54 -1.43
C GLY A 50 -14.66 9.65 -1.56
N TYR A 51 -14.81 8.34 -1.71
CA TYR A 51 -13.71 7.48 -2.13
C TYR A 51 -13.46 7.62 -3.63
N ILE A 52 -12.20 7.56 -4.02
CA ILE A 52 -11.79 7.43 -5.42
C ILE A 52 -10.99 6.15 -5.61
N TRP A 53 -11.06 5.60 -6.82
CA TRP A 53 -10.28 4.43 -7.17
C TRP A 53 -8.87 4.84 -7.59
N ILE A 54 -7.87 4.33 -6.88
CA ILE A 54 -6.46 4.37 -7.26
C ILE A 54 -6.16 3.08 -8.01
N SER A 55 -5.89 3.19 -9.31
CA SER A 55 -5.51 2.05 -10.14
C SER A 55 -4.24 1.38 -9.62
N GLY A 56 -4.18 0.05 -9.75
CA GLY A 56 -2.96 -0.70 -9.46
C GLY A 56 -1.84 -0.35 -10.43
N TYR A 57 -0.60 -0.60 -10.00
CA TYR A 57 0.60 -0.24 -10.75
C TYR A 57 1.73 -1.21 -10.47
N HIS A 58 2.70 -1.24 -11.37
CA HIS A 58 3.90 -2.05 -11.21
C HIS A 58 5.02 -1.22 -10.57
N VAL A 59 5.64 -1.80 -9.55
CA VAL A 59 6.85 -1.28 -8.90
C VAL A 59 8.02 -2.21 -9.18
N TRP A 60 9.25 -1.70 -9.18
CA TRP A 60 10.42 -2.54 -9.29
C TRP A 60 10.98 -2.87 -7.92
N GLN A 61 10.89 -4.13 -7.50
CA GLN A 61 11.37 -4.57 -6.20
C GLN A 61 12.11 -5.90 -6.34
N GLY A 62 13.31 -5.99 -5.74
CA GLY A 62 14.07 -7.24 -5.70
C GLY A 62 14.43 -7.80 -7.08
N GLY A 63 14.66 -6.94 -8.09
CA GLY A 63 15.06 -7.37 -9.43
C GLY A 63 13.91 -7.79 -10.35
N ARG A 64 12.65 -7.53 -9.99
CA ARG A 64 11.48 -7.83 -10.82
C ARG A 64 10.40 -6.77 -10.67
N TYR A 65 9.48 -6.74 -11.64
CA TYR A 65 8.23 -6.01 -11.50
C TYR A 65 7.29 -6.75 -10.55
N VAL A 66 6.79 -6.01 -9.56
CA VAL A 66 5.79 -6.47 -8.59
C VAL A 66 4.52 -5.66 -8.82
N TRP A 67 3.38 -6.34 -8.93
CA TRP A 67 2.08 -5.70 -9.04
C TRP A 67 1.62 -5.20 -7.68
N VAL A 68 1.31 -3.91 -7.60
CA VAL A 68 0.62 -3.28 -6.47
C VAL A 68 -0.86 -3.20 -6.85
N PRO A 69 -1.76 -3.87 -6.11
CA PRO A 69 -3.18 -3.84 -6.43
C PRO A 69 -3.77 -2.43 -6.28
N GLY A 70 -4.76 -2.14 -7.12
CA GLY A 70 -5.55 -0.92 -6.97
C GLY A 70 -6.36 -0.93 -5.68
N ARG A 71 -6.73 0.25 -5.20
CA ARG A 71 -7.48 0.41 -3.95
C ARG A 71 -8.42 1.60 -4.00
N TRP A 72 -9.45 1.54 -3.18
CA TRP A 72 -10.26 2.71 -2.85
C TRP A 72 -9.55 3.53 -1.77
N GLU A 73 -9.40 4.83 -2.01
CA GLU A 73 -8.81 5.77 -1.04
C GLU A 73 -9.64 7.04 -0.95
N ARG A 74 -9.64 7.67 0.22
CA ARG A 74 -10.31 8.96 0.44
C ARG A 74 -9.29 10.08 0.27
N PRO A 75 -9.59 11.14 -0.52
CA PRO A 75 -8.69 12.28 -0.64
C PRO A 75 -8.40 12.91 0.73
N PRO A 76 -7.15 13.33 0.99
CA PRO A 76 -6.76 13.87 2.29
C PRO A 76 -7.35 15.26 2.58
N ARG A 77 -7.78 15.97 1.53
CA ARG A 77 -8.41 17.30 1.63
C ARG A 77 -9.41 17.52 0.49
N PRO A 78 -10.34 18.48 0.63
CA PRO A 78 -11.21 18.89 -0.46
C PRO A 78 -10.40 19.27 -1.72
N ALA A 79 -10.94 18.87 -2.88
CA ALA A 79 -10.33 19.10 -4.19
C ALA A 79 -8.93 18.49 -4.42
N ALA A 80 -8.42 17.64 -3.52
CA ALA A 80 -7.20 16.89 -3.80
C ALA A 80 -7.40 15.94 -4.98
N ARG A 81 -6.40 15.86 -5.85
CA ARG A 81 -6.42 15.00 -7.03
C ARG A 81 -5.30 13.96 -6.92
N TRP A 82 -5.64 12.72 -7.23
CA TRP A 82 -4.64 11.67 -7.32
C TRP A 82 -3.82 11.85 -8.60
N VAL A 83 -2.51 11.97 -8.45
CA VAL A 83 -1.54 11.90 -9.54
C VAL A 83 -1.06 10.46 -9.58
N ALA A 84 -1.39 9.75 -10.67
CA ALA A 84 -1.01 8.36 -10.83
C ALA A 84 0.53 8.19 -10.87
N PRO A 85 1.05 7.07 -10.33
CA PRO A 85 2.46 6.74 -10.46
C PRO A 85 2.84 6.59 -11.93
N GLN A 86 4.06 6.98 -12.27
CA GLN A 86 4.55 6.95 -13.64
C GLN A 86 6.00 6.49 -13.71
N TRP A 87 6.32 5.69 -14.72
CA TRP A 87 7.69 5.40 -15.10
C TRP A 87 8.14 6.46 -16.11
N ARG A 88 9.21 7.18 -15.78
CA ARG A 88 9.80 8.19 -16.66
C ARG A 88 11.18 7.75 -17.09
N GLN A 89 11.49 7.90 -18.37
CA GLN A 89 12.84 7.69 -18.85
C GLN A 89 13.73 8.83 -18.36
N GLU A 90 14.82 8.49 -17.67
CA GLU A 90 15.80 9.42 -17.15
C GLU A 90 17.21 8.92 -17.47
N GLY A 91 17.93 9.66 -18.31
CA GLY A 91 19.25 9.26 -18.80
C GLY A 91 19.20 7.93 -19.56
N ARG A 92 19.96 6.94 -19.10
CA ARG A 92 20.02 5.59 -19.71
C ARG A 92 19.05 4.59 -19.07
N GLY A 93 18.22 5.03 -18.13
CA GLY A 93 17.31 4.15 -17.40
C GLY A 93 15.92 4.74 -17.27
N TRP A 94 15.11 4.05 -16.47
CA TRP A 94 13.76 4.46 -16.09
C TRP A 94 13.73 4.68 -14.60
N ARG A 95 13.11 5.78 -14.17
CA ARG A 95 12.81 6.08 -12.78
C ARG A 95 11.32 5.93 -12.54
N PHE A 96 10.97 5.27 -11.45
CA PHE A 96 9.61 5.29 -10.94
C PHE A 96 9.35 6.58 -10.17
N HIS A 97 8.28 7.28 -10.53
CA HIS A 97 7.74 8.38 -9.74
C HIS A 97 6.48 7.89 -9.04
N GLU A 98 6.50 7.96 -7.71
CA GLU A 98 5.39 7.54 -6.89
C GLU A 98 4.15 8.42 -7.12
N GLY A 99 2.99 7.77 -7.12
CA GLY A 99 1.72 8.46 -7.17
C GLY A 99 1.46 9.17 -5.85
N HIS A 100 0.88 10.36 -5.93
CA HIS A 100 0.66 11.18 -4.75
C HIS A 100 -0.58 12.05 -4.91
N TRP A 101 -1.06 12.57 -3.79
CA TRP A 101 -2.12 13.56 -3.77
C TRP A 101 -1.56 14.95 -4.05
N ARG A 102 -2.21 15.69 -4.95
CA ARG A 102 -1.92 17.08 -5.29
C ARG A 102 -3.10 18.00 -5.05
#